data_AF-A0A954LMI7-F1
#
_entry.id   AF-A0A954LMI7-F1
#
_cell.length_a   1.000
_cell.length_b   1.000
_cell.length_c   1.000
_cell.angle_alpha   90.00
_cell.angle_beta   90.00
_cell.angle_gamma   90.00
#
_symmetry.space_group_name_H-M   'P 1'
#
loop_
_entity.id
_entity.type
_entity.pdbx_description
1 polymer ?
#
loop_
_entity_poly.entity_id
_entity_poly.type
_entity_poly.pdbx_seq_one_letter_code
_entity_poly.pdbx_strand_id
1 'polypeptide(L)'
;MNQPCLIAATPRAGRWNHRFIVAPGTHFTEADVARWVDEAQRAYMGRDYLAVVRDDVVQSESGRCGKELLILVGMAMKRLSETDRSHIQQNLTNRLGDLEHLVLQKVEWEQEGRQTLVAREELYEWYQQDVADVLEKGGVDSCPQKSRRSHRWFLPVLVVLLLGIGSLLMGKDLFEKLKSLVPSRSPNPATNTKDNPKNVPLTDVALWARAVGIETGNTPTPTL
;
A
#
# COMPACT_ATOMS: atom_id res chain seq x y z
N MET A 1 -10.47 23.00 -10.07
CA MET A 1 -9.64 21.85 -9.68
C MET A 1 -10.60 20.71 -9.43
N ASN A 2 -10.34 19.52 -9.98
CA ASN A 2 -11.22 18.38 -9.76
C ASN A 2 -11.14 17.99 -8.28
N GLN A 3 -12.27 17.62 -7.69
CA GLN A 3 -12.31 17.11 -6.33
C GLN A 3 -11.51 15.79 -6.27
N PRO A 4 -10.68 15.58 -5.24
CA PRO A 4 -9.97 14.32 -5.09
C PRO A 4 -10.92 13.13 -5.04
N CYS A 5 -10.58 12.03 -5.71
CA CYS A 5 -11.43 10.85 -5.80
C CYS A 5 -10.58 9.57 -5.85
N LEU A 6 -11.14 8.49 -5.29
CA LEU A 6 -10.58 7.15 -5.43
C LEU A 6 -11.11 6.46 -6.68
N ILE A 7 -10.21 5.74 -7.35
CA ILE A 7 -10.44 4.88 -8.50
C ILE A 7 -9.80 3.53 -8.18
N ALA A 8 -10.49 2.43 -8.46
CA ALA A 8 -9.91 1.10 -8.41
C ALA A 8 -9.98 0.42 -9.77
N ALA A 9 -8.98 -0.42 -10.06
CA ALA A 9 -8.97 -1.31 -11.21
C ALA A 9 -8.77 -2.74 -10.72
N THR A 10 -9.60 -3.67 -11.19
CA THR A 10 -9.58 -5.06 -10.73
C THR A 10 -9.78 -6.05 -11.89
N PRO A 11 -9.03 -7.17 -11.92
CA PRO A 11 -9.29 -8.30 -12.82
C PRO A 11 -10.40 -9.23 -12.30
N ARG A 12 -10.92 -9.03 -11.09
CA ARG A 12 -11.81 -10.00 -10.40
C ARG A 12 -13.30 -9.87 -10.77
N ALA A 13 -13.65 -9.25 -11.89
CA ALA A 13 -15.06 -9.13 -12.33
C ALA A 13 -15.60 -10.40 -13.02
N GLY A 14 -15.09 -11.59 -12.67
CA GLY A 14 -15.49 -12.86 -13.27
C GLY A 14 -15.33 -12.88 -14.80
N ARG A 15 -16.39 -13.28 -15.51
CA ARG A 15 -16.48 -13.28 -16.98
C ARG A 15 -16.35 -11.89 -17.62
N TRP A 16 -16.53 -10.82 -16.85
CA TRP A 16 -16.41 -9.44 -17.33
C TRP A 16 -14.96 -8.94 -17.35
N ASN A 17 -13.99 -9.74 -16.86
CA ASN A 17 -12.56 -9.45 -16.87
C ASN A 17 -12.20 -8.17 -16.09
N HIS A 18 -11.41 -7.28 -16.69
CA HIS A 18 -10.98 -6.05 -16.06
C HIS A 18 -12.12 -5.02 -16.02
N ARG A 19 -12.35 -4.48 -14.83
CA ARG A 19 -13.31 -3.41 -14.59
C ARG A 19 -12.73 -2.31 -13.74
N PHE A 20 -13.27 -1.11 -13.92
CA PHE A 20 -12.96 0.06 -13.15
C PHE A 20 -14.08 0.33 -12.16
N ILE A 21 -13.71 0.65 -10.93
CA ILE A 21 -14.63 1.05 -9.88
C ILE A 21 -14.32 2.50 -9.51
N VAL A 22 -15.34 3.33 -9.41
CA VAL A 22 -15.20 4.76 -9.11
C VAL A 22 -16.18 5.18 -8.01
N ALA A 23 -15.85 6.26 -7.31
CA ALA A 23 -16.79 6.90 -6.40
C ALA A 23 -18.00 7.46 -7.18
N PRO A 24 -19.23 7.44 -6.61
CA PRO A 24 -20.42 7.97 -7.27
C PRO A 24 -20.32 9.49 -7.47
N GLY A 25 -21.00 9.99 -8.50
CA GLY A 25 -20.99 11.42 -8.83
C GLY A 25 -19.67 11.92 -9.43
N THR A 26 -18.70 11.04 -9.71
CA THR A 26 -17.47 11.43 -10.40
C THR A 26 -17.76 11.94 -11.81
N HIS A 27 -17.00 12.95 -12.24
CA HIS A 27 -17.06 13.50 -13.60
C HIS A 27 -16.09 12.80 -14.55
N PHE A 28 -15.33 11.79 -14.10
CA PHE A 28 -14.37 11.09 -14.94
C PHE A 28 -15.07 10.17 -15.94
N THR A 29 -14.64 10.27 -17.20
CA THR A 29 -15.05 9.34 -18.25
C THR A 29 -14.25 8.05 -18.18
N GLU A 30 -14.68 7.01 -18.91
CA GLU A 30 -13.93 5.75 -19.04
C GLU A 30 -12.51 5.98 -19.56
N ALA A 31 -12.36 6.90 -20.52
CA ALA A 31 -11.05 7.26 -21.07
C ALA A 31 -10.15 7.94 -20.02
N ASP A 32 -10.70 8.81 -19.17
CA ASP A 32 -9.94 9.44 -18.08
C ASP A 32 -9.43 8.39 -17.10
N VAL A 33 -10.31 7.47 -16.69
CA VAL A 33 -9.98 6.41 -15.74
C VAL A 33 -8.96 5.44 -16.33
N ALA A 34 -9.15 5.01 -17.58
CA ALA A 34 -8.20 4.14 -18.28
C ALA A 34 -6.81 4.79 -18.38
N ARG A 35 -6.73 6.09 -18.66
CA ARG A 35 -5.47 6.84 -18.67
C ARG A 35 -4.79 6.82 -17.30
N TRP A 36 -5.52 7.09 -16.22
CA TRP A 36 -4.95 7.03 -14.86
C TRP A 36 -4.43 5.65 -14.50
N VAL A 37 -5.15 4.59 -14.88
CA VAL A 37 -4.72 3.20 -14.64
C VAL A 37 -3.45 2.88 -15.41
N ASP A 38 -3.36 3.25 -16.69
CA ASP A 38 -2.16 3.04 -17.52
C ASP A 38 -0.95 3.81 -16.99
N GLU A 39 -1.14 5.06 -16.54
CA GLU A 39 -0.08 5.82 -15.87
C GLU A 39 0.36 5.17 -14.56
N ALA A 40 -0.60 4.77 -13.71
CA ALA A 40 -0.34 4.14 -12.41
C ALA A 40 0.35 2.77 -12.51
N GLN A 41 0.15 2.05 -13.61
CA GLN A 41 0.85 0.80 -13.90
C GLN A 41 2.34 1.01 -14.21
N ARG A 42 2.71 2.18 -14.73
CA ARG A 42 4.11 2.53 -15.07
C ARG A 42 4.83 3.20 -13.92
N ALA A 43 4.11 4.02 -13.14
CA ALA A 43 4.64 4.72 -11.99
C ALA A 43 3.57 4.85 -10.91
N TYR A 44 3.88 4.48 -9.66
CA TYR A 44 2.90 4.52 -8.57
C TYR A 44 2.58 5.93 -8.07
N MET A 45 3.29 6.95 -8.55
CA MET A 45 3.06 8.35 -8.18
C MET A 45 3.31 9.25 -9.38
N GLY A 46 2.33 10.11 -9.66
CA GLY A 46 2.42 11.12 -10.71
C GLY A 46 2.38 12.53 -10.16
N ARG A 47 2.08 13.49 -11.04
CA ARG A 47 1.93 14.90 -10.66
C ARG A 47 0.67 15.11 -9.83
N ASP A 48 -0.38 14.40 -10.18
CA ASP A 48 -1.75 14.61 -9.69
C ASP A 48 -2.48 13.32 -9.27
N TYR A 49 -1.70 12.24 -9.09
CA TYR A 49 -2.18 10.98 -8.54
C TYR A 49 -1.16 10.29 -7.66
N LEU A 50 -1.66 9.42 -6.78
CA LEU A 50 -0.90 8.46 -6.00
C LEU A 50 -1.63 7.11 -6.07
N ALA A 51 -0.89 6.03 -6.30
CA ALA A 51 -1.43 4.70 -6.49
C ALA A 51 -0.71 3.66 -5.64
N VAL A 52 -1.42 2.59 -5.33
CA VAL A 52 -0.88 1.35 -4.77
C VAL A 52 -1.30 0.20 -5.67
N VAL A 53 -0.46 -0.83 -5.73
CA VAL A 53 -0.66 -1.99 -6.59
C VAL A 53 -0.55 -3.27 -5.79
N ARG A 54 -1.35 -4.26 -6.20
CA ARG A 54 -1.21 -5.65 -5.83
C ARG A 54 -1.02 -6.42 -7.12
N ASP A 55 0.17 -6.98 -7.28
CA ASP A 55 0.50 -7.84 -8.41
C ASP A 55 -0.09 -9.26 -8.23
N ASP A 56 -0.06 -10.05 -9.31
CA ASP A 56 -0.39 -11.47 -9.34
C ASP A 56 -1.79 -11.83 -8.79
N VAL A 57 -2.76 -10.96 -9.05
CA VAL A 57 -4.15 -11.20 -8.70
C VAL A 57 -4.79 -12.15 -9.70
N VAL A 58 -5.21 -13.31 -9.21
CA VAL A 58 -5.86 -14.35 -10.04
C VAL A 58 -7.27 -13.92 -10.42
N GLN A 59 -7.55 -13.92 -11.72
CA GLN A 59 -8.89 -13.78 -12.26
C GLN A 59 -9.67 -15.08 -12.07
N SER A 60 -10.83 -15.00 -11.41
CA SER A 60 -11.63 -16.15 -11.01
C SER A 60 -12.03 -17.07 -12.18
N GLU A 61 -12.31 -16.51 -13.35
CA GLU A 61 -12.81 -17.27 -14.50
C GLU A 61 -11.70 -17.91 -15.35
N SER A 62 -10.63 -17.14 -15.61
CA SER A 62 -9.61 -17.51 -16.60
C SER A 62 -8.35 -18.10 -15.97
N GLY A 63 -8.18 -17.96 -14.64
CA GLY A 63 -6.94 -18.29 -13.93
C GLY A 63 -5.76 -17.39 -14.29
N ARG A 64 -5.94 -16.38 -15.17
CA ARG A 64 -4.88 -15.43 -15.52
C ARG A 64 -4.59 -14.51 -14.34
N CYS A 65 -3.33 -14.12 -14.21
CA CYS A 65 -2.92 -13.09 -13.26
C CYS A 65 -3.04 -11.70 -13.88
N GLY A 66 -3.52 -10.75 -13.09
CA GLY A 66 -3.56 -9.33 -13.40
C GLY A 66 -3.12 -8.49 -12.21
N LYS A 67 -3.14 -7.17 -12.37
CA LYS A 67 -2.85 -6.22 -11.30
C LYS A 67 -4.15 -5.63 -10.75
N GLU A 68 -4.25 -5.55 -9.43
CA GLU A 68 -5.23 -4.69 -8.76
C GLU A 68 -4.58 -3.37 -8.40
N LEU A 69 -5.27 -2.26 -8.68
CA LEU A 69 -4.79 -0.92 -8.37
C LEU A 69 -5.85 -0.18 -7.56
N LEU A 70 -5.39 0.63 -6.61
CA LEU A 70 -6.18 1.68 -5.98
C LEU A 70 -5.44 3.00 -6.14
N ILE A 71 -6.12 3.99 -6.71
CA ILE A 71 -5.54 5.25 -7.20
C ILE A 71 -6.33 6.41 -6.61
N LEU A 72 -5.63 7.31 -5.95
CA LEU A 72 -6.14 8.62 -5.55
C LEU A 72 -5.75 9.65 -6.62
N VAL A 73 -6.74 10.26 -7.26
CA VAL A 73 -6.55 11.26 -8.32
C VAL A 73 -7.08 12.64 -7.89
N GLY A 74 -6.76 13.67 -8.67
CA GLY A 74 -7.36 15.00 -8.51
C GLY A 74 -6.64 15.87 -7.46
N MET A 75 -5.42 15.52 -7.08
CA MET A 75 -4.67 16.27 -6.06
C MET A 75 -3.20 16.45 -6.43
N ALA A 76 -2.68 17.67 -6.29
CA ALA A 76 -1.30 17.97 -6.67
C ALA A 76 -0.28 17.38 -5.67
N MET A 77 0.42 16.31 -6.04
CA MET A 77 1.39 15.59 -5.18
C MET A 77 2.50 16.48 -4.63
N LYS A 78 2.86 17.55 -5.37
CA LYS A 78 3.87 18.53 -4.95
C LYS A 78 3.46 19.37 -3.73
N ARG A 79 2.17 19.42 -3.39
CA ARG A 79 1.65 20.17 -2.24
C ARG A 79 1.67 19.36 -0.94
N LEU A 80 1.86 18.04 -1.05
CA LEU A 80 1.96 17.19 0.12
C LEU A 80 3.38 17.12 0.65
N SER A 81 3.49 17.06 1.98
CA SER A 81 4.72 16.66 2.63
C SER A 81 5.01 15.17 2.33
N GLU A 82 6.27 14.75 2.51
CA GLU A 82 6.64 13.35 2.38
C GLU A 82 5.91 12.46 3.40
N THR A 83 5.67 12.99 4.59
CA THR A 83 4.92 12.30 5.65
C THR A 83 3.46 12.10 5.25
N ASP A 84 2.81 13.09 4.66
CA ASP A 84 1.42 12.97 4.20
C ASP A 84 1.32 11.99 3.03
N ARG A 85 2.25 12.04 2.07
CA ARG A 85 2.33 11.07 0.97
C ARG A 85 2.45 9.65 1.50
N SER A 86 3.37 9.43 2.45
CA SER A 86 3.59 8.12 3.07
C SER A 86 2.34 7.62 3.81
N HIS A 87 1.66 8.52 4.54
CA HIS A 87 0.46 8.18 5.28
C HIS A 87 -0.70 7.82 4.35
N ILE A 88 -0.93 8.62 3.29
CA ILE A 88 -1.94 8.31 2.27
C ILE A 88 -1.61 6.99 1.58
N GLN A 89 -0.35 6.77 1.18
CA GLN A 89 0.06 5.51 0.56
C GLN A 89 -0.22 4.29 1.47
N GLN A 90 0.04 4.41 2.76
CA GLN A 90 -0.27 3.37 3.74
C GLN A 90 -1.79 3.12 3.82
N ASN A 91 -2.59 4.18 3.88
CA ASN A 91 -4.05 4.07 3.93
C ASN A 91 -4.62 3.43 2.66
N LEU A 92 -4.13 3.83 1.49
CA LEU A 92 -4.48 3.19 0.23
C LEU A 92 -4.09 1.70 0.21
N THR A 93 -2.91 1.36 0.73
CA THR A 93 -2.46 -0.05 0.81
C THR A 93 -3.39 -0.88 1.67
N ASN A 94 -3.83 -0.35 2.82
CA ASN A 94 -4.80 -1.03 3.69
C ASN A 94 -6.14 -1.24 2.96
N ARG A 95 -6.65 -0.23 2.25
CA ARG A 95 -7.90 -0.33 1.48
C ARG A 95 -7.81 -1.21 0.25
N LEU A 96 -6.63 -1.32 -0.36
CA LEU A 96 -6.40 -2.34 -1.38
C LEU A 96 -6.57 -3.75 -0.80
N GLY A 97 -6.28 -3.94 0.49
CA GLY A 97 -6.71 -5.08 1.31
C GLY A 97 -8.19 -5.41 1.18
N ASP A 98 -9.02 -4.39 1.41
CA ASP A 98 -10.48 -4.49 1.43
C ASP A 98 -11.13 -4.59 0.02
N LEU A 99 -10.38 -4.24 -1.03
CA LEU A 99 -10.89 -4.22 -2.42
C LEU A 99 -11.43 -5.58 -2.87
N GLU A 100 -10.80 -6.68 -2.46
CA GLU A 100 -11.28 -8.03 -2.80
C GLU A 100 -12.69 -8.28 -2.24
N HIS A 101 -12.94 -7.88 -0.99
CA HIS A 101 -14.26 -8.04 -0.38
C HIS A 101 -15.30 -7.18 -1.10
N LEU A 102 -14.97 -5.92 -1.41
CA LEU A 102 -15.85 -5.04 -2.21
C LEU A 102 -16.20 -5.70 -3.55
N VAL A 103 -15.20 -6.13 -4.30
CA VAL A 103 -15.37 -6.68 -5.65
C VAL A 103 -16.15 -7.98 -5.66
N LEU A 104 -15.87 -8.90 -4.73
CA LEU A 104 -16.46 -10.24 -4.76
C LEU A 104 -17.81 -10.32 -4.06
N GLN A 105 -18.07 -9.48 -3.06
CA GLN A 105 -19.24 -9.61 -2.19
C GLN A 105 -20.28 -8.51 -2.39
N LYS A 106 -19.91 -7.37 -2.96
CA LYS A 106 -20.81 -6.21 -3.07
C LYS A 106 -21.04 -5.75 -4.50
N VAL A 107 -20.30 -6.27 -5.48
CA VAL A 107 -20.54 -5.96 -6.88
C VAL A 107 -21.39 -7.05 -7.53
N GLU A 108 -22.60 -6.68 -7.96
CA GLU A 108 -23.50 -7.57 -8.69
C GLU A 108 -23.08 -7.62 -10.17
N TRP A 109 -21.97 -8.31 -10.45
CA TRP A 109 -21.34 -8.32 -11.77
C TRP A 109 -22.26 -8.77 -12.90
N GLU A 110 -23.22 -9.64 -12.63
CA GLU A 110 -24.18 -10.09 -13.64
C GLU A 110 -25.10 -8.96 -14.13
N GLN A 111 -25.38 -7.98 -13.27
CA GLN A 111 -26.21 -6.83 -13.59
C GLN A 111 -25.36 -5.65 -14.08
N GLU A 112 -24.22 -5.42 -13.42
CA GLU A 112 -23.44 -4.20 -13.56
C GLU A 112 -22.20 -4.36 -14.44
N GLY A 113 -21.70 -5.59 -14.61
CA GLY A 113 -20.46 -5.89 -15.33
C GLY A 113 -20.50 -5.59 -16.84
N ARG A 114 -21.67 -5.28 -17.40
CA ARG A 114 -21.82 -4.78 -18.77
C ARG A 114 -21.13 -3.43 -18.98
N GLN A 115 -21.05 -2.62 -17.93
CA GLN A 115 -20.36 -1.33 -17.97
C GLN A 115 -18.89 -1.54 -17.59
N THR A 116 -17.97 -0.85 -18.26
CA THR A 116 -16.55 -0.88 -17.88
C THR A 116 -16.32 -0.17 -16.54
N LEU A 117 -17.06 0.92 -16.32
CA LEU A 117 -17.07 1.72 -15.10
C LEU A 117 -18.26 1.35 -14.22
N VAL A 118 -17.97 1.03 -12.96
CA VAL A 118 -18.98 0.70 -11.95
C VAL A 118 -18.84 1.67 -10.77
N ALA A 119 -19.92 2.34 -10.39
CA ALA A 119 -19.90 3.30 -9.29
C ALA A 119 -20.15 2.61 -7.94
N ARG A 120 -19.35 2.93 -6.91
CA ARG A 120 -19.47 2.34 -5.57
C ARG A 120 -19.23 3.35 -4.46
N GLU A 121 -20.23 3.52 -3.58
CA GLU A 121 -20.17 4.43 -2.43
C GLU A 121 -18.98 4.11 -1.51
N GLU A 122 -18.54 2.86 -1.43
CA GLU A 122 -17.41 2.47 -0.60
C GLU A 122 -16.12 3.23 -0.93
N LEU A 123 -15.88 3.54 -2.21
CA LEU A 123 -14.71 4.35 -2.60
C LEU A 123 -14.83 5.79 -2.11
N TYR A 124 -16.05 6.33 -2.03
CA TYR A 124 -16.27 7.64 -1.42
C TYR A 124 -16.07 7.59 0.10
N GLU A 125 -16.59 6.56 0.76
CA GLU A 125 -16.42 6.36 2.20
C GLU A 125 -14.95 6.20 2.60
N TRP A 126 -14.18 5.39 1.86
CA TRP A 126 -12.73 5.22 2.09
C TRP A 126 -11.97 6.52 1.93
N TYR A 127 -12.33 7.33 0.92
CA TYR A 127 -11.74 8.66 0.76
C TYR A 127 -12.00 9.54 1.99
N GLN A 128 -13.25 9.58 2.46
CA GLN A 128 -13.63 10.42 3.61
C GLN A 128 -12.94 9.95 4.89
N GLN A 129 -12.85 8.64 5.13
CA GLN A 129 -12.31 8.07 6.36
C GLN A 129 -10.79 8.21 6.46
N ASP A 130 -10.07 7.98 5.35
CA ASP A 130 -8.63 7.75 5.42
C ASP A 130 -7.78 8.80 4.69
N VAL A 131 -8.39 9.61 3.83
CA VAL A 131 -7.66 10.56 2.97
C VAL A 131 -8.05 12.00 3.25
N ALA A 132 -9.34 12.31 3.35
CA ALA A 132 -9.85 13.69 3.46
C ALA A 132 -9.18 14.47 4.60
N ASP A 133 -9.11 13.86 5.79
CA ASP A 133 -8.47 14.42 6.99
C ASP A 133 -7.01 14.83 6.77
N VAL A 134 -6.24 14.02 6.03
CA VAL A 134 -4.83 14.29 5.74
C VAL A 134 -4.71 15.47 4.78
N LEU A 135 -5.61 15.57 3.81
CA LEU A 135 -5.62 16.67 2.84
C LEU A 135 -6.03 18.00 3.47
N GLU A 136 -7.01 17.99 4.37
CA GLU A 136 -7.45 19.20 5.09
C GLU A 136 -6.36 19.73 6.01
N LYS A 137 -5.67 18.85 6.74
CA LYS A 137 -4.59 19.23 7.66
C LYS A 137 -3.31 19.65 6.93
N GLY A 138 -2.99 19.01 5.80
CA GLY A 138 -1.80 19.30 4.99
C GLY A 138 -1.90 20.59 4.17
N GLY A 139 -3.10 21.15 3.98
CA GLY A 139 -3.33 22.40 3.24
C GLY A 139 -3.11 23.69 4.03
N VAL A 140 -3.00 23.60 5.36
CA VAL A 140 -2.65 24.74 6.21
C VAL A 140 -1.13 24.73 6.34
N ASP A 141 -0.48 25.77 5.82
CA ASP A 141 0.97 26.04 5.84
C ASP A 141 1.61 25.79 7.22
N SER A 142 1.77 24.51 7.56
CA SER A 142 2.42 24.04 8.77
C SER A 142 3.91 24.14 8.48
N CYS A 143 4.36 25.40 8.44
CA CYS A 143 5.73 25.82 8.62
C CYS A 143 6.34 24.92 9.69
N PRO A 144 7.53 24.32 9.46
CA PRO A 144 8.05 23.24 10.27
C PRO A 144 8.07 23.70 11.73
N GLN A 145 7.09 23.23 12.50
CA GLN A 145 7.03 23.50 13.92
C GLN A 145 8.11 22.60 14.52
N LYS A 146 9.33 23.16 14.49
CA LYS A 146 10.55 22.70 15.13
C LYS A 146 10.14 21.87 16.33
N SER A 147 10.25 20.54 16.18
CA SER A 147 9.66 19.58 17.09
C SER A 147 10.09 19.92 18.51
N ARG A 148 9.20 20.55 19.25
CA ARG A 148 9.34 20.70 20.69
C ARG A 148 9.29 19.29 21.22
N ARG A 149 10.44 18.78 21.66
CA ARG A 149 10.58 17.67 22.61
C ARG A 149 9.50 17.82 23.70
N SER A 150 8.32 17.25 23.48
CA SER A 150 7.26 17.26 24.48
C SER A 150 7.19 15.90 25.13
N HIS A 151 7.85 15.83 26.28
CA HIS A 151 7.41 15.09 27.46
C HIS A 151 6.73 13.73 27.24
N ARG A 152 7.57 12.70 27.05
CA ARG A 152 7.31 11.37 27.61
C ARG A 152 7.41 11.46 29.14
N TRP A 153 6.35 11.84 29.84
CA TRP A 153 6.31 11.85 31.32
C TRP A 153 5.10 11.15 31.95
N PHE A 154 4.36 10.32 31.18
CA PHE A 154 3.19 9.61 31.71
C PHE A 154 3.24 8.08 31.58
N LEU A 155 4.44 7.48 31.57
CA LEU A 155 4.61 6.02 31.61
C LEU A 155 5.16 5.40 32.93
N PRO A 156 5.67 6.13 33.95
CA PRO A 156 6.07 5.45 35.19
C PRO A 156 4.93 5.24 36.20
N VAL A 157 3.75 5.86 36.05
CA VAL A 157 2.69 5.78 37.09
C VAL A 157 1.87 4.48 37.00
N LEU A 158 1.61 3.95 35.80
CA LEU A 158 0.77 2.75 35.64
C LEU A 158 1.48 1.46 36.09
N VAL A 159 2.80 1.37 35.94
CA VAL A 159 3.60 0.20 36.38
C VAL A 159 3.73 0.15 37.90
N VAL A 160 3.85 1.31 38.57
CA VAL A 160 3.91 1.35 40.05
C VAL A 160 2.55 1.02 40.68
N LEU A 161 1.43 1.42 40.05
CA LEU A 161 0.09 1.08 40.55
C LEU A 161 -0.21 -0.42 40.44
N LEU A 162 0.21 -1.07 39.34
CA LEU A 162 0.02 -2.52 39.16
C LEU A 162 0.93 -3.37 40.08
N LEU A 163 2.14 -2.90 40.39
CA LEU A 163 3.02 -3.57 41.35
C LEU A 163 2.55 -3.40 42.81
N GLY A 164 1.92 -2.28 43.15
CA GLY A 164 1.37 -2.04 44.48
C GLY A 164 0.19 -2.95 44.83
N ILE A 165 -0.71 -3.19 43.88
CA ILE A 165 -1.91 -4.01 44.11
C ILE A 165 -1.58 -5.52 44.15
N GLY A 166 -0.62 -5.98 43.33
CA GLY A 166 -0.17 -7.39 43.36
C GLY A 166 0.53 -7.79 44.67
N SER A 167 1.12 -6.82 45.38
CA SER A 167 1.86 -7.05 46.63
C SER A 167 0.97 -7.29 47.85
N LEU A 168 -0.33 -6.98 47.78
CA LEU A 168 -1.26 -7.18 48.91
C LEU A 168 -1.96 -8.55 48.88
N LEU A 169 -1.94 -9.26 47.74
CA LEU A 169 -2.66 -10.53 47.57
C LEU A 169 -1.75 -11.75 47.39
N MET A 170 -0.46 -11.57 47.15
CA MET A 170 0.49 -12.69 47.10
C MET A 170 1.30 -12.78 48.39
N GLY A 171 1.01 -13.81 49.18
CA GLY A 171 1.78 -14.18 50.36
C GLY A 171 3.26 -14.32 50.05
N LYS A 172 4.09 -13.97 51.04
CA LYS A 172 5.56 -13.87 50.98
C LYS A 172 6.27 -15.13 50.44
N ASP A 173 5.60 -16.28 50.42
CA ASP A 173 6.17 -17.56 49.99
C ASP A 173 6.37 -17.70 48.47
N LEU A 174 5.64 -16.94 47.64
CA LEU A 174 5.77 -17.10 46.18
C LEU A 174 7.01 -16.38 45.62
N PHE A 175 7.48 -15.32 46.29
CA PHE A 175 8.60 -14.50 45.80
C PHE A 175 9.95 -15.21 45.93
N GLU A 176 10.14 -16.05 46.94
CA GLU A 176 11.35 -16.87 47.10
C GLU A 176 11.42 -18.00 46.06
N LYS A 177 10.27 -18.54 45.62
CA LYS A 177 10.20 -19.57 44.58
C LYS A 177 10.54 -19.05 43.17
N LEU A 178 10.36 -17.75 42.92
CA LEU A 178 10.65 -17.14 41.62
C LEU A 178 12.13 -16.73 41.47
N LYS A 179 12.86 -16.50 42.58
CA LYS A 179 14.31 -16.20 42.52
C LYS A 179 15.15 -17.39 42.06
N SER A 180 14.70 -18.63 42.28
CA SER A 180 15.47 -19.83 41.90
C SER A 180 15.33 -20.20 40.41
N LEU A 181 14.45 -19.55 39.65
CA LEU A 181 14.17 -19.86 38.24
C LEU A 181 14.89 -18.95 37.24
N VAL A 182 15.84 -18.11 37.68
CA VAL A 182 16.68 -17.33 36.76
C VAL A 182 17.96 -18.12 36.47
N PRO A 183 18.08 -18.77 35.30
CA PRO A 183 19.33 -19.44 34.92
C PRO A 183 20.45 -18.41 34.73
N SER A 184 21.54 -18.61 35.45
CA SER A 184 22.80 -17.87 35.31
C SER A 184 23.29 -17.90 33.87
N ARG A 185 23.19 -16.75 33.19
CA ARG A 185 23.69 -16.55 31.83
C ARG A 185 25.22 -16.53 31.88
N SER A 186 25.83 -17.61 31.39
CA SER A 186 27.28 -17.75 31.20
C SER A 186 27.80 -16.71 30.19
N PRO A 187 28.86 -15.93 30.50
CA PRO A 187 29.46 -14.97 29.58
C PRO A 187 30.62 -15.64 28.83
N ASN A 188 30.60 -15.61 27.49
CA ASN A 188 31.75 -15.88 26.63
C ASN A 188 31.42 -15.49 25.17
N PRO A 189 32.42 -15.24 24.30
CA PRO A 189 33.29 -14.07 24.31
C PRO A 189 33.20 -13.29 22.98
N ALA A 190 33.76 -12.09 22.97
CA ALA A 190 33.89 -11.23 21.81
C ALA A 190 34.66 -11.91 20.65
N THR A 191 34.12 -11.83 19.44
CA THR A 191 34.87 -12.01 18.20
C THR A 191 34.80 -10.72 17.38
N ASN A 192 35.95 -10.07 17.28
CA ASN A 192 36.26 -9.05 16.28
C ASN A 192 36.36 -9.73 14.92
N THR A 193 35.57 -9.30 13.94
CA THR A 193 35.91 -9.47 12.52
C THR A 193 35.70 -8.14 11.82
N LYS A 194 36.82 -7.49 11.54
CA LYS A 194 36.97 -6.26 10.78
C LYS A 194 37.39 -6.70 9.38
N ASP A 195 36.42 -6.87 8.49
CA ASP A 195 36.71 -7.19 7.08
C ASP A 195 36.32 -6.05 6.14
N ASN A 196 37.27 -5.84 5.24
CA ASN A 196 37.54 -4.74 4.35
C ASN A 196 36.82 -4.96 3.01
N PRO A 197 36.19 -3.95 2.39
CA PRO A 197 35.55 -4.10 1.08
C PRO A 197 36.59 -4.20 -0.05
N LYS A 198 36.63 -5.36 -0.72
CA LYS A 198 37.27 -5.51 -2.02
C LYS A 198 36.23 -5.88 -3.08
N ASN A 199 36.08 -4.98 -4.04
CA ASN A 199 35.95 -5.23 -5.48
C ASN A 199 35.01 -6.36 -5.90
N VAL A 200 33.77 -6.00 -6.25
CA VAL A 200 32.95 -6.81 -7.16
C VAL A 200 33.23 -6.34 -8.59
N PRO A 201 33.70 -7.23 -9.49
CA PRO A 201 33.89 -6.90 -10.90
C PRO A 201 32.55 -6.84 -11.66
N LEU A 202 32.44 -5.85 -12.56
CA LEU A 202 31.41 -5.75 -13.58
C LEU A 202 31.64 -6.80 -14.68
N THR A 203 30.82 -7.85 -14.66
CA THR A 203 30.56 -8.87 -15.70
C THR A 203 29.29 -9.58 -15.20
N ASP A 204 28.14 -9.69 -15.86
CA ASP A 204 27.79 -9.89 -17.26
C ASP A 204 26.35 -9.39 -17.49
N VAL A 205 26.13 -8.47 -18.44
CA VAL A 205 24.78 -8.04 -18.89
C VAL A 205 24.46 -8.57 -20.30
N ALA A 206 25.27 -9.50 -20.84
CA ALA A 206 25.17 -9.92 -22.24
C ALA A 206 24.55 -11.32 -22.47
N LEU A 207 23.89 -11.93 -21.49
CA LEU A 207 23.47 -13.34 -21.58
C LEU A 207 21.99 -13.64 -21.30
N TRP A 208 21.10 -12.64 -21.46
CA TRP A 208 19.63 -12.84 -21.37
C TRP A 208 18.85 -12.53 -22.66
N ALA A 209 19.51 -12.16 -23.75
CA ALA A 209 18.85 -11.80 -25.02
C ALA A 209 18.69 -12.97 -26.03
N ARG A 210 18.90 -14.23 -25.62
CA ARG A 210 18.88 -15.39 -26.53
C ARG A 210 17.81 -16.46 -26.23
N ALA A 211 16.86 -16.16 -25.35
CA ALA A 211 15.79 -17.09 -24.95
C ALA A 211 14.38 -16.69 -25.46
N VAL A 212 14.24 -15.58 -26.19
CA VAL A 212 12.97 -15.19 -26.80
C VAL A 212 13.13 -15.34 -28.31
N GLY A 213 12.72 -16.50 -28.83
CA GLY A 213 12.67 -16.80 -30.26
C GLY A 213 11.70 -15.87 -30.98
N ILE A 214 12.15 -14.66 -31.30
CA ILE A 214 11.48 -13.77 -32.23
C ILE A 214 12.12 -14.04 -33.59
N GLU A 215 11.50 -14.97 -34.33
CA GLU A 215 11.69 -15.07 -35.77
C GLU A 215 11.22 -13.75 -36.39
N THR A 216 12.16 -12.96 -36.91
CA THR A 216 11.84 -11.80 -37.73
C THR A 216 11.28 -12.29 -39.05
N GLY A 217 9.96 -12.41 -39.12
CA GLY A 217 9.20 -12.73 -40.31
C GLY A 217 9.46 -11.71 -41.43
N ASN A 218 9.90 -12.23 -42.57
CA ASN A 218 10.04 -11.52 -43.84
C ASN A 218 8.73 -10.83 -44.23
N THR A 219 8.81 -9.54 -44.54
CA THR A 219 7.75 -8.79 -45.22
C THR A 219 7.88 -9.02 -46.73
N PRO A 220 6.83 -9.47 -47.44
CA PRO A 220 6.86 -9.56 -48.89
C PRO A 220 6.76 -8.16 -49.52
N THR A 221 7.67 -7.89 -50.46
CA THR A 221 7.67 -6.71 -51.34
C THR A 221 6.47 -6.77 -52.28
N PRO A 222 5.72 -5.66 -52.50
CA PRO A 222 4.70 -5.62 -53.53
C PRO A 222 5.35 -5.43 -54.90
N THR A 223 5.07 -6.35 -55.82
CA THR A 223 5.39 -6.19 -57.24
C THR A 223 4.30 -5.34 -57.89
N LEU A 224 4.71 -4.30 -58.62
CA LEU A 224 3.88 -3.51 -59.54
C LEU A 224 3.64 -4.27 -60.84
#